data_AF-A0A101U9S5-F1
#
_entry.id   AF-A0A101U9S5-F1
#
_cell.length_a   1.000
_cell.length_b   1.000
_cell.length_c   1.000
_cell.angle_alpha   90.00
_cell.angle_beta   90.00
_cell.angle_gamma   90.00
#
_symmetry.space_group_name_H-M   'P 1'
#
loop_
_entity.id
_entity.type
_entity.pdbx_description
1 polymer ?
#
loop_
_entity_poly.entity_id
_entity_poly.type
_entity_poly.pdbx_seq_one_letter_code
_entity_poly.pdbx_strand_id
1 'polypeptide(L)'
;MDPETLAQIERTVKAYEDARTACKLNSFPGTTEVVLADGSRKAIRDVRFGDLLLATDPLTGRTQAEPVTRTFSHPTEDLLDITLADGGRLTSTPGHRFYVTGRDWTLAADLRAGDTLRTPPTEPSVPWPRCGTGPTVRPGRSTT
;
A
#
# COMPACT_ATOMS: atom_id res chain seq x y z
N MET A 1 -13.34 -33.49 -13.64
CA MET A 1 -12.95 -32.31 -14.43
C MET A 1 -11.87 -32.76 -15.39
N ASP A 2 -11.96 -32.34 -16.64
CA ASP A 2 -10.95 -32.63 -17.65
C ASP A 2 -9.67 -31.78 -17.38
N PRO A 3 -8.45 -32.34 -17.53
CA PRO A 3 -7.20 -31.61 -17.35
C PRO A 3 -7.07 -30.35 -18.21
N GLU A 4 -7.64 -30.31 -19.42
CA GLU A 4 -7.59 -29.11 -20.27
C GLU A 4 -8.44 -27.99 -19.69
N THR A 5 -9.63 -28.33 -19.17
CA THR A 5 -10.51 -27.41 -18.45
C THR A 5 -9.83 -26.81 -17.22
N LEU A 6 -9.12 -27.61 -16.43
CA LEU A 6 -8.35 -27.11 -15.28
C LEU A 6 -7.26 -26.13 -15.71
N ALA A 7 -6.46 -26.53 -16.69
CA ALA A 7 -5.38 -25.68 -17.20
C ALA A 7 -5.91 -24.35 -17.79
N GLN A 8 -7.10 -24.36 -18.39
CA GLN A 8 -7.73 -23.14 -18.90
C GLN A 8 -8.24 -22.22 -17.79
N ILE A 9 -8.82 -22.78 -16.72
CA ILE A 9 -9.21 -22.01 -15.54
C ILE A 9 -7.98 -21.38 -14.91
N GLU A 10 -6.91 -22.15 -14.69
CA GLU A 10 -5.67 -21.66 -14.10
C GLU A 10 -5.06 -20.52 -14.91
N ARG A 11 -4.97 -20.66 -16.25
CA ARG A 11 -4.49 -19.57 -17.12
C ARG A 11 -5.34 -18.31 -17.01
N THR A 12 -6.66 -18.47 -16.94
CA THR A 12 -7.60 -17.36 -16.87
C THR A 12 -7.52 -16.64 -15.53
N VAL A 13 -7.48 -17.39 -14.42
CA VAL A 13 -7.31 -16.85 -13.07
C VAL A 13 -6.00 -16.09 -12.97
N LYS A 14 -4.90 -16.68 -13.45
CA LYS A 14 -3.59 -16.02 -13.45
C LYS A 14 -3.61 -14.70 -14.22
N ALA A 15 -4.16 -14.68 -15.43
CA ALA A 15 -4.24 -13.46 -16.22
C ALA A 15 -5.06 -12.36 -15.51
N TYR A 16 -6.13 -12.77 -14.83
CA TYR A 16 -6.97 -11.86 -14.05
C TYR A 16 -6.24 -11.32 -12.80
N GLU A 17 -5.51 -12.16 -12.07
CA GLU A 17 -4.70 -11.75 -10.91
C GLU A 17 -3.55 -10.83 -11.31
N ASP A 18 -2.86 -11.15 -12.41
CA ASP A 18 -1.79 -10.32 -12.98
C ASP A 18 -2.35 -8.92 -13.33
N ALA A 19 -3.53 -8.86 -13.96
CA ALA A 19 -4.19 -7.61 -14.29
C ALA A 19 -4.63 -6.85 -13.01
N ARG A 20 -5.30 -7.54 -12.08
CA ARG A 20 -5.84 -6.94 -10.86
C ARG A 20 -4.78 -6.46 -9.88
N THR A 21 -3.57 -6.99 -9.92
CA THR A 21 -2.48 -6.59 -9.02
C THR A 21 -1.42 -5.74 -9.73
N ALA A 22 -1.69 -5.30 -10.97
CA ALA A 22 -0.81 -4.42 -11.71
C ALA A 22 -0.76 -3.01 -11.08
N CYS A 23 0.43 -2.41 -11.05
CA CYS A 23 0.62 -1.05 -10.50
C CYS A 23 -0.20 0.04 -11.23
N LYS A 24 -0.60 -0.20 -12.48
CA LYS A 24 -1.43 0.75 -13.25
C LYS A 24 -2.87 0.86 -12.74
N LEU A 25 -3.34 -0.13 -12.00
CA LEU A 25 -4.72 -0.23 -11.50
C LEU A 25 -4.80 -0.21 -9.97
N ASN A 26 -3.65 -0.13 -9.28
CA ASN A 26 -3.60 -0.16 -7.83
C ASN A 26 -2.80 1.00 -7.27
N SER A 27 -3.42 1.74 -6.37
CA SER A 27 -2.87 2.98 -5.83
C SER A 27 -3.56 3.33 -4.50
N PHE A 28 -3.43 4.58 -4.07
CA PHE A 28 -4.03 5.18 -2.88
C PHE A 28 -4.94 6.34 -3.28
N PRO A 29 -5.92 6.76 -2.46
CA PRO A 29 -6.64 8.00 -2.73
C PRO A 29 -5.69 9.16 -3.02
N GLY A 30 -6.07 10.07 -3.94
CA GLY A 30 -5.20 11.15 -4.38
C GLY A 30 -4.78 12.10 -3.26
N THR A 31 -5.54 12.13 -2.16
CA THR A 31 -5.26 12.90 -0.94
C THR A 31 -4.24 12.25 0.00
N THR A 32 -3.84 11.00 -0.23
CA THR A 32 -2.84 10.31 0.58
C THR A 32 -1.51 11.07 0.54
N GLU A 33 -0.97 11.42 1.70
CA GLU A 33 0.29 12.14 1.80
C GLU A 33 1.50 11.20 1.67
N VAL A 34 2.49 11.64 0.90
CA VAL A 34 3.82 11.03 0.83
C VAL A 34 4.85 11.99 1.42
N VAL A 35 5.96 11.44 1.93
CA VAL A 35 7.06 12.21 2.51
C VAL A 35 8.11 12.49 1.44
N LEU A 36 8.39 13.77 1.20
CA LEU A 36 9.45 14.22 0.30
C LEU A 36 10.83 14.06 0.97
N ALA A 37 11.90 14.14 0.17
CA ALA A 37 13.27 14.02 0.66
C ALA A 37 13.67 15.08 1.70
N ASP A 38 13.02 16.25 1.70
CA ASP A 38 13.22 17.32 2.67
C ASP A 38 12.39 17.15 3.96
N GLY A 39 11.64 16.05 4.08
CA GLY A 39 10.76 15.75 5.20
C GLY A 39 9.37 16.41 5.13
N SER A 40 9.14 17.29 4.16
CA SER A 40 7.81 17.85 3.91
C SER A 40 6.86 16.80 3.35
N ARG A 41 5.56 17.11 3.34
CA ARG A 41 4.52 16.22 2.84
C ARG A 41 3.85 16.79 1.61
N LYS A 42 3.49 15.90 0.69
CA LYS A 42 2.75 16.24 -0.54
C LYS A 42 1.68 15.17 -0.77
N ALA A 43 0.49 15.58 -1.19
CA ALA A 43 -0.53 14.64 -1.63
C ALA A 43 -0.03 13.87 -2.87
N ILE A 44 -0.31 12.57 -2.95
CA ILE A 44 0.20 11.70 -4.02
C ILE A 44 -0.27 12.15 -5.40
N ARG A 45 -1.48 12.74 -5.51
CA ARG A 45 -1.98 13.34 -6.75
C ARG A 45 -1.15 14.52 -7.26
N ASP A 46 -0.38 15.15 -6.39
CA ASP A 46 0.43 16.34 -6.68
C ASP A 46 1.90 16.00 -6.92
N VAL A 47 2.30 14.74 -6.73
CA VAL A 47 3.64 14.23 -7.04
C VAL A 47 3.88 14.22 -8.55
N ARG A 48 5.08 14.61 -8.96
CA ARG A 48 5.48 14.71 -10.38
C ARG A 48 6.77 13.95 -10.65
N PHE A 49 7.05 13.69 -11.92
CA PHE A 49 8.33 13.14 -12.36
C PHE A 49 9.49 13.99 -11.84
N GLY A 50 10.49 13.35 -11.26
CA GLY A 50 11.67 14.00 -10.68
C GLY A 50 11.51 14.51 -9.25
N ASP A 51 10.31 14.49 -8.66
CA ASP A 51 10.17 14.72 -7.22
C ASP A 51 11.00 13.67 -6.45
N LEU A 52 11.69 14.10 -5.39
CA LEU A 52 12.46 13.21 -4.53
C LEU A 52 11.61 12.81 -3.33
N LEU A 53 11.38 11.52 -3.15
CA LEU A 53 10.62 10.95 -2.02
C LEU A 53 11.56 10.19 -1.09
N LEU A 54 11.23 10.14 0.20
CA LEU A 54 11.87 9.19 1.10
C LEU A 54 11.29 7.79 0.83
N ALA A 55 12.12 6.92 0.27
CA ALA A 55 11.78 5.53 0.00
C ALA A 55 12.70 4.61 0.81
N THR A 56 12.17 3.47 1.24
CA THR A 56 12.93 2.49 2.00
C THR A 56 13.07 1.21 1.20
N ASP A 57 14.31 0.76 1.01
CA ASP A 57 14.58 -0.56 0.45
C ASP A 57 14.14 -1.63 1.45
N PRO A 58 13.18 -2.50 1.11
CA PRO A 58 12.70 -3.55 2.02
C PRO A 58 13.78 -4.56 2.41
N LEU A 59 14.76 -4.83 1.54
CA LEU A 59 15.80 -5.85 1.74
C LEU A 59 16.89 -5.35 2.69
N THR A 60 17.44 -4.16 2.42
CA THR A 60 18.53 -3.59 3.22
C THR A 60 18.02 -2.75 4.39
N GLY A 61 16.78 -2.30 4.30
CA GLY A 61 16.16 -1.42 5.25
C GLY A 61 16.63 0.03 5.23
N ARG A 62 17.44 0.40 4.25
CA ARG A 62 17.95 1.76 4.09
C ARG A 62 16.85 2.67 3.53
N THR A 63 16.63 3.80 4.22
CA THR A 63 15.76 4.88 3.74
C THR A 63 16.62 5.97 3.09
N GLN A 64 16.29 6.36 1.86
CA GLN A 64 17.00 7.40 1.13
C GLN A 64 16.07 8.15 0.17
N ALA A 65 16.56 9.29 -0.33
CA ALA A 65 15.87 10.06 -1.35
C ALA A 65 15.93 9.34 -2.70
N GLU A 66 14.77 9.05 -3.28
CA GLU A 66 14.63 8.40 -4.59
C GLU A 66 13.77 9.25 -5.53
N PRO A 67 14.17 9.41 -6.81
CA PRO A 67 13.41 10.18 -7.77
C PRO A 67 12.19 9.42 -8.28
N VAL A 68 11.07 10.12 -8.40
CA VAL A 68 9.87 9.60 -9.07
C VAL A 68 10.14 9.49 -10.57
N THR A 69 10.16 8.26 -11.08
CA THR A 69 10.39 7.98 -12.51
C THR A 69 9.10 7.83 -13.31
N ARG A 70 7.97 7.58 -12.63
CA ARG A 70 6.66 7.40 -13.25
C ARG A 70 5.54 7.63 -12.24
N THR A 71 4.45 8.23 -12.71
CA THR A 71 3.20 8.37 -11.96
C THR A 71 2.07 7.59 -12.64
N PHE A 72 1.09 7.18 -11.85
CA PHE A 72 -0.12 6.50 -12.31
C PHE A 72 -1.33 7.20 -11.68
N SER A 73 -2.39 7.37 -12.46
CA SER A 73 -3.68 7.89 -11.99
C SER A 73 -4.78 7.14 -12.71
N HIS A 74 -5.80 6.73 -11.97
CA HIS A 74 -6.95 6.01 -12.49
C HIS A 74 -8.13 6.17 -11.53
N PRO A 75 -9.37 6.29 -12.04
CA PRO A 75 -10.53 6.23 -11.18
C PRO A 75 -10.68 4.81 -10.60
N THR A 76 -11.14 4.71 -9.36
CA THR A 76 -11.56 3.45 -8.73
C THR A 76 -12.57 3.76 -7.63
N GLU A 77 -13.48 2.83 -7.37
CA GLU A 77 -14.35 2.85 -6.19
C GLU A 77 -14.03 1.69 -5.23
N ASP A 78 -13.10 0.81 -5.63
CA ASP A 78 -12.72 -0.37 -4.86
C ASP A 78 -11.56 -0.01 -3.94
N LEU A 79 -11.90 0.34 -2.69
CA LEU A 79 -10.96 0.79 -1.67
C LEU A 79 -11.18 0.03 -0.36
N LEU A 80 -10.07 -0.27 0.31
CA LEU A 80 -10.01 -0.84 1.64
C LEU A 80 -9.47 0.21 2.62
N ASP A 81 -10.18 0.39 3.73
CA ASP A 81 -9.67 1.14 4.88
C ASP A 81 -8.94 0.22 5.85
N ILE A 82 -7.66 0.51 6.06
CA ILE A 82 -6.74 -0.17 6.97
C ILE A 82 -6.57 0.71 8.20
N THR A 83 -6.88 0.17 9.38
CA THR A 83 -6.63 0.84 10.66
C THR A 83 -5.38 0.27 11.30
N LEU A 84 -4.45 1.15 11.66
CA LEU A 84 -3.20 0.81 12.34
C LEU A 84 -3.40 0.80 13.86
N ALA A 85 -2.52 0.11 14.58
CA ALA A 85 -2.61 -0.04 16.03
C ALA A 85 -2.45 1.28 16.80
N ASP A 86 -1.76 2.26 16.22
CA ASP A 86 -1.60 3.62 16.76
C ASP A 86 -2.81 4.53 16.46
N GLY A 87 -3.87 3.98 15.86
CA GLY A 87 -5.06 4.73 15.44
C GLY A 87 -4.93 5.40 14.07
N GLY A 88 -3.76 5.28 13.43
CA GLY A 88 -3.55 5.72 12.05
C GLY A 88 -4.48 5.01 11.07
N ARG A 89 -4.80 5.68 9.97
CA ARG A 89 -5.62 5.11 8.90
C ARG A 89 -4.92 5.24 7.57
N LEU A 90 -5.08 4.21 6.76
CA LEU A 90 -4.62 4.17 5.39
C LEU A 90 -5.70 3.59 4.51
N THR A 91 -5.92 4.19 3.36
CA THR A 91 -6.88 3.69 2.37
C THR A 91 -6.13 3.31 1.10
N SER A 92 -6.42 2.14 0.52
CA SER A 92 -5.74 1.66 -0.69
C SER A 92 -6.64 0.74 -1.50
N THR A 93 -6.32 0.54 -2.78
CA THR A 93 -6.95 -0.49 -3.62
C THR A 93 -6.57 -1.90 -3.13
N PRO A 94 -7.47 -2.91 -3.22
CA PRO A 94 -7.21 -4.26 -2.73
C PRO A 94 -5.96 -4.95 -3.29
N GLY A 95 -5.60 -4.68 -4.54
CA GLY A 95 -4.44 -5.28 -5.21
C GLY A 95 -3.12 -4.54 -4.96
N HIS A 96 -3.10 -3.46 -4.17
CA HIS A 96 -1.86 -2.76 -3.82
C HIS A 96 -1.05 -3.58 -2.83
N ARG A 97 0.28 -3.57 -2.94
CA ARG A 97 1.15 -4.38 -2.07
C ARG A 97 1.72 -3.55 -0.93
N PHE A 98 1.71 -4.15 0.26
CA PHE A 98 2.38 -3.65 1.45
C PHE A 98 3.51 -4.58 1.84
N TYR A 99 4.60 -4.03 2.36
CA TYR A 99 5.68 -4.85 2.90
C TYR A 99 5.36 -5.21 4.36
N VAL A 100 5.11 -6.49 4.60
CA VAL A 100 4.78 -7.06 5.91
C VAL A 100 6.00 -7.78 6.46
N THR A 101 6.40 -7.43 7.68
CA THR A 101 7.53 -8.08 8.35
C THR A 101 7.26 -9.58 8.50
N GLY A 102 8.14 -10.42 7.94
CA GLY A 102 8.02 -11.88 7.97
C GLY A 102 7.08 -12.50 6.93
N ARG A 103 6.44 -11.69 6.07
CA ARG A 103 5.57 -12.15 4.97
C ARG A 103 5.86 -11.48 3.61
N ASP A 104 6.85 -10.60 3.56
CA ASP A 104 7.25 -9.83 2.39
C ASP A 104 6.08 -9.02 1.79
N TRP A 105 6.12 -8.80 0.47
CA TRP A 105 5.09 -8.07 -0.27
C TRP A 105 3.75 -8.82 -0.25
N THR A 106 2.80 -8.31 0.53
CA THR A 106 1.46 -8.86 0.71
C THR A 106 0.42 -7.92 0.10
N LEU A 107 -0.62 -8.43 -0.55
CA LEU A 107 -1.71 -7.61 -1.08
C LEU A 107 -2.50 -6.95 0.06
N ALA A 108 -3.06 -5.77 -0.18
CA ALA A 108 -3.91 -5.07 0.77
C ALA A 108 -5.11 -5.93 1.18
N ALA A 109 -5.68 -6.68 0.22
CA ALA A 109 -6.76 -7.63 0.46
C ALA A 109 -6.37 -8.81 1.37
N ASP A 110 -5.08 -9.14 1.44
CA ASP A 110 -4.55 -10.29 2.17
C ASP A 110 -3.95 -9.92 3.53
N LEU A 111 -4.00 -8.63 3.88
CA LEU A 111 -3.60 -8.14 5.20
C LEU A 111 -4.55 -8.70 6.26
N ARG A 112 -3.95 -9.08 7.38
CA ARG A 112 -4.64 -9.64 8.54
C ARG A 112 -4.41 -8.76 9.76
N ALA A 113 -5.40 -8.73 10.65
CA ALA A 113 -5.20 -8.12 11.97
C ALA A 113 -4.00 -8.78 12.67
N GLY A 114 -3.06 -7.96 13.13
CA GLY A 114 -1.80 -8.42 13.71
C GLY A 114 -0.61 -8.45 12.75
N ASP A 115 -0.82 -8.29 11.43
CA ASP A 115 0.29 -8.07 10.50
C ASP A 115 1.04 -6.77 10.88
N THR A 116 2.37 -6.85 10.91
CA THR A 116 3.22 -5.68 11.17
C THR A 116 3.66 -5.09 9.85
N LEU A 117 3.08 -3.95 9.49
CA LEU A 117 3.55 -3.17 8.36
C LEU A 117 4.86 -2.48 8.73
N ARG A 118 5.76 -2.39 7.76
CA ARG A 118 6.95 -1.59 7.94
C ARG A 118 6.59 -0.11 7.98
N THR A 119 6.92 0.55 9.08
CA THR A 119 6.93 2.00 9.18
C THR A 119 8.33 2.53 8.84
N PRO A 120 8.45 3.74 8.26
CA PRO A 120 9.74 4.42 8.24
C PRO A 120 10.25 4.57 9.68
N PRO A 121 11.58 4.61 9.90
CA PRO A 121 12.11 4.91 11.23
C PRO A 121 11.48 6.20 11.73
N THR A 122 10.83 6.14 12.88
CA THR A 122 10.31 7.31 13.55
C THR A 122 11.49 8.19 13.95
N GLU A 123 11.44 9.49 13.62
CA GLU A 123 12.03 10.50 14.50
C GLU A 123 11.54 10.21 15.94
N PRO A 124 12.36 10.34 16.99
CA PRO A 124 12.03 9.83 18.32
C PRO A 124 10.79 10.53 18.88
N SER A 125 9.63 9.90 18.72
CA SER A 125 8.37 10.34 19.30
C SER A 125 8.36 9.92 20.78
N VAL A 126 8.38 10.93 21.64
CA VAL A 126 8.20 10.86 23.10
C VAL A 126 7.03 9.91 23.46
N PRO A 127 7.18 8.99 24.42
CA PRO A 127 6.16 7.98 24.69
C PRO A 127 4.96 8.58 25.43
N TRP A 128 3.75 8.41 24.89
CA TRP A 128 2.52 8.38 25.68
C TRP A 128 1.94 6.96 25.67
N PRO A 129 1.42 6.43 26.79
CA PRO A 129 0.86 5.09 26.84
C PRO A 129 -0.63 5.14 26.52
N ARG A 130 -1.15 4.30 25.60
CA ARG A 130 -2.58 3.91 25.64
C ARG A 130 -2.85 2.48 25.15
N CYS A 131 -3.78 1.86 25.87
CA CYS A 131 -4.33 0.52 25.74
C CYS A 131 -5.30 0.37 24.55
N GLY A 132 -5.25 -0.82 23.94
CA GLY A 132 -6.38 -1.70 23.62
C GLY A 132 -7.58 -1.16 22.84
N THR A 133 -7.65 -1.47 21.54
CA THR A 133 -8.80 -2.16 20.90
C THR A 133 -8.39 -2.55 19.47
N GLY A 134 -8.71 -3.78 19.06
CA GLY A 134 -8.22 -4.37 17.81
C GLY A 134 -8.78 -3.71 16.53
N PRO A 135 -8.06 -3.82 15.39
CA PRO A 135 -8.43 -3.15 14.15
C PRO A 135 -9.70 -3.76 13.52
N THR A 136 -10.50 -2.90 12.90
CA THR A 136 -11.70 -3.28 12.12
C THR A 136 -11.52 -2.77 10.69
N VAL A 137 -11.76 -3.64 9.70
CA VAL A 137 -11.74 -3.28 8.26
C VAL A 137 -13.14 -2.84 7.84
N ARG A 138 -13.25 -1.75 7.08
CA ARG A 138 -14.52 -1.27 6.52
C ARG A 138 -14.33 -0.80 5.06
N PRO A 139 -15.37 -0.89 4.21
CA PRO A 139 -15.34 -0.32 2.87
C PRO A 139 -15.57 1.20 2.92
N GLY A 140 -14.81 1.96 2.09
CA GLY A 140 -14.90 3.41 1.96
C GLY A 140 -14.93 3.86 0.48
N ARG A 141 -15.51 5.03 0.16
CA ARG A 141 -15.53 5.63 -1.19
C ARG A 141 -14.53 6.80 -1.26
N SER A 142 -13.67 6.84 -2.27
CA SER A 142 -12.82 8.00 -2.60
C SER A 142 -12.22 7.89 -4.01
N THR A 143 -11.65 8.97 -4.54
CA THR A 143 -11.02 9.03 -5.87
C THR A 143 -9.49 8.99 -5.74
N THR A 144 -8.82 8.27 -6.64
CA THR A 144 -7.39 7.97 -6.65
C THR A 144 -6.63 8.77 -7.70
#